data_AF-A0A7C2ZV43-F1
#
_entry.id   AF-A0A7C2ZV43-F1
#
_cell.length_a   1.000
_cell.length_b   1.000
_cell.length_c   1.000
_cell.angle_alpha   90.00
_cell.angle_beta   90.00
_cell.angle_gamma   90.00
#
_symmetry.space_group_name_H-M   'P 1'
#
loop_
_entity.id
_entity.type
_entity.pdbx_description
1 polymer ?
#
loop_
_entity_poly.entity_id
_entity_poly.type
_entity_poly.pdbx_seq_one_letter_code
_entity_poly.pdbx_strand_id
1 'polypeptide(L)'
;MGFATTYGDIAKVLGVSPRLVGKVLSENPSPIAIPCHRVVSSKGIGGYTIEGKKSLEFKKKLLRFEGYNDRRMFSLYQYLNVGRCSTKQNNIHEI
;
A
#
# COMPACT_ATOMS: atom_id res chain seq x y z
N MET A 1 -16.80 3.24 -2.95
CA MET A 1 -15.76 4.30 -2.85
C MET A 1 -14.40 3.63 -2.73
N GLY A 2 -13.39 4.07 -3.50
CA GLY A 2 -12.04 3.47 -3.50
C GLY A 2 -11.06 4.15 -2.53
N PHE A 3 -10.33 3.35 -1.75
CA PHE A 3 -9.18 3.75 -0.95
C PHE A 3 -7.90 3.15 -1.55
N ALA A 4 -6.77 3.86 -1.38
CA ALA A 4 -5.46 3.34 -1.76
C ALA A 4 -4.54 3.27 -0.55
N THR A 5 -3.59 2.32 -0.58
CA THR A 5 -2.52 2.16 0.41
C THR A 5 -1.18 2.26 -0.29
N THR A 6 -0.10 2.42 0.47
CA THR A 6 1.25 2.47 -0.11
C THR A 6 1.94 1.10 -0.07
N TYR A 7 2.91 0.87 -0.97
CA TYR A 7 3.82 -0.28 -0.87
C TYR A 7 4.56 -0.30 0.48
N GLY A 8 4.86 0.88 1.03
CA GLY A 8 5.53 1.03 2.33
C GLY A 8 4.66 0.56 3.49
N ASP A 9 3.37 0.87 3.49
CA ASP A 9 2.47 0.41 4.55
C ASP A 9 2.29 -1.10 4.54
N ILE A 10 2.11 -1.70 3.35
CA ILE A 10 2.03 -3.17 3.23
C ILE A 10 3.32 -3.82 3.69
N ALA A 11 4.47 -3.27 3.28
CA ALA A 11 5.78 -3.74 3.70
C ALA A 11 5.96 -3.71 5.22
N LYS A 12 5.52 -2.63 5.89
CA LYS A 12 5.56 -2.53 7.36
C LYS A 12 4.69 -3.58 8.04
N VAL A 13 3.49 -3.83 7.52
CA VAL A 13 2.58 -4.85 8.05
C VAL A 13 3.19 -6.25 7.94
N LEU A 14 3.83 -6.54 6.80
CA LEU A 14 4.40 -7.85 6.50
C LEU A 14 5.84 -8.03 7.03
N GLY A 15 6.50 -6.97 7.49
CA GLY A 15 7.91 -7.03 7.90
C GLY A 15 8.89 -7.26 6.74
N VAL A 16 8.53 -6.88 5.51
CA VAL A 16 9.34 -7.09 4.29
C VAL A 16 9.75 -5.77 3.64
N SER A 17 10.55 -5.82 2.58
CA SER A 17 10.90 -4.61 1.83
C SER A 17 9.76 -4.15 0.89
N PRO A 18 9.53 -2.82 0.71
CA PRO A 18 8.55 -2.30 -0.24
C PRO A 18 8.80 -2.72 -1.70
N ARG A 19 10.08 -2.97 -2.05
CA ARG A 19 10.46 -3.46 -3.38
C ARG A 19 10.00 -4.90 -3.60
N LEU A 20 10.10 -5.76 -2.57
CA LEU A 20 9.60 -7.13 -2.64
C LEU A 20 8.08 -7.14 -2.84
N VAL A 21 7.34 -6.28 -2.11
CA VAL A 21 5.89 -6.11 -2.31
C VAL A 21 5.59 -5.70 -3.75
N GLY A 22 6.35 -4.73 -4.30
CA GLY A 22 6.20 -4.31 -5.69
C GLY A 22 6.46 -5.44 -6.69
N LYS A 23 7.47 -6.27 -6.44
CA LYS A 23 7.79 -7.45 -7.28
C LYS A 23 6.65 -8.46 -7.27
N VAL A 24 6.19 -8.88 -6.09
CA VAL A 24 5.08 -9.83 -5.94
C VAL A 24 3.80 -9.31 -6.61
N LEU A 25 3.50 -8.01 -6.46
CA LEU A 25 2.33 -7.41 -7.11
C LEU A 25 2.48 -7.27 -8.62
N SER A 26 3.71 -7.19 -9.16
CA SER A 26 3.97 -7.15 -10.59
C SER A 26 3.86 -8.51 -11.29
N GLU A 27 4.03 -9.59 -10.53
CA GLU A 27 3.89 -10.98 -10.97
C GLU A 27 2.44 -11.47 -10.83
N ASN A 28 1.50 -10.59 -10.47
CA ASN A 28 0.10 -10.93 -10.29
C ASN A 28 -0.54 -11.37 -11.63
N PRO A 29 -0.99 -12.63 -11.76
CA PRO A 29 -1.57 -13.16 -13.00
C PRO A 29 -3.01 -12.70 -13.25
N SER A 30 -3.66 -12.02 -12.27
CA SER A 30 -5.02 -11.48 -12.44
C SER A 30 -5.14 -10.05 -11.89
N PRO A 31 -4.93 -9.03 -12.74
CA PRO A 31 -4.99 -7.62 -12.35
C PRO A 31 -6.38 -7.12 -11.91
N ILE A 32 -7.45 -7.88 -12.21
CA ILE A 32 -8.84 -7.52 -11.92
C ILE A 32 -9.32 -8.18 -10.62
N ALA A 33 -9.00 -9.46 -10.41
CA ALA A 33 -9.40 -10.17 -9.18
C ALA A 33 -8.62 -9.69 -7.96
N ILE A 34 -7.33 -9.37 -8.14
CA ILE A 34 -6.46 -8.85 -7.09
C ILE A 34 -6.28 -7.34 -7.33
N PRO A 35 -6.76 -6.46 -6.43
CA PRO A 35 -6.81 -5.01 -6.63
C PRO A 35 -5.44 -4.34 -6.45
N CYS A 36 -4.43 -4.79 -7.18
CA CYS A 36 -3.06 -4.27 -7.12
C CYS A 36 -2.97 -2.80 -7.56
N HIS A 37 -3.96 -2.28 -8.29
CA HIS A 37 -4.06 -0.86 -8.66
C HIS A 37 -4.31 0.06 -7.45
N ARG A 38 -4.81 -0.46 -6.33
CA ARG A 38 -5.00 0.30 -5.08
C ARG A 38 -3.72 0.47 -4.26
N VAL A 39 -2.62 -0.16 -4.67
CA VAL A 39 -1.31 0.00 -4.00
C VAL A 39 -0.48 1.00 -4.77
N VAL A 40 -0.12 2.13 -4.17
CA VAL A 40 0.59 3.24 -4.82
C VAL A 40 1.96 3.52 -4.19
N SER A 41 2.77 4.32 -4.87
CA SER A 41 4.04 4.81 -4.33
C SER A 41 3.78 5.88 -3.28
N SER A 42 4.70 6.05 -2.33
CA SER A 42 4.67 7.18 -1.39
C SER A 42 4.76 8.54 -2.08
N LYS A 43 5.28 8.58 -3.32
CA LYS A 43 5.38 9.78 -4.15
C LYS A 43 4.17 10.01 -5.07
N GLY A 44 3.12 9.20 -4.96
CA GLY A 44 1.90 9.30 -5.77
C GLY A 44 1.59 8.04 -6.59
N ILE A 45 0.71 8.18 -7.58
CA ILE A 45 0.27 7.06 -8.44
C ILE A 45 1.46 6.57 -9.26
N GLY A 46 2.01 5.41 -8.88
CA GLY A 46 3.21 4.84 -9.51
C GLY A 46 3.39 3.36 -9.18
N GLY A 47 4.48 2.77 -9.70
CA GLY A 47 4.91 1.40 -9.39
C GLY A 47 4.07 0.27 -10.00
N TYR A 48 3.22 0.57 -10.97
CA TYR A 48 2.25 -0.40 -11.50
C TYR A 48 2.72 -1.05 -12.80
N THR A 49 2.87 -2.36 -12.72
CA THR A 49 3.36 -3.21 -13.79
C THR A 49 2.42 -4.41 -13.89
N ILE A 50 2.01 -4.75 -15.11
CA ILE A 50 1.25 -5.95 -15.43
C ILE A 50 2.10 -6.75 -16.41
N GLU A 51 2.36 -8.02 -16.13
CA GLU A 51 3.15 -8.90 -17.01
C GLU A 51 4.49 -8.28 -17.44
N GLY A 52 5.19 -7.62 -16.51
CA GLY A 52 6.46 -6.94 -16.79
C GLY A 52 6.35 -5.61 -17.55
N LYS A 53 5.16 -5.18 -17.98
CA LYS A 53 4.94 -3.91 -18.70
C LYS A 53 4.39 -2.83 -17.79
N LYS A 54 5.02 -1.65 -17.81
CA LYS A 54 4.54 -0.45 -17.09
C LYS A 54 3.16 -0.06 -17.63
N SER A 55 2.14 -0.11 -16.77
CA SER A 55 0.73 0.05 -17.15
C SER A 55 0.04 1.18 -16.38
N LEU A 56 0.74 2.31 -16.22
CA LEU A 56 0.31 3.39 -15.33
C LEU A 56 -1.04 4.00 -15.72
N GLU A 57 -1.30 4.16 -17.03
CA GLU A 57 -2.56 4.72 -17.53
C GLU A 57 -3.76 3.81 -17.22
N PHE A 58 -3.56 2.49 -17.26
CA PHE A 58 -4.60 1.53 -16.87
C PHE A 58 -4.96 1.66 -15.39
N LYS A 59 -3.95 1.76 -14.51
CA LYS A 59 -4.15 2.02 -13.09
C LYS A 59 -4.88 3.32 -12.82
N LYS A 60 -4.51 4.41 -13.50
CA LYS A 60 -5.21 5.70 -13.37
C LYS A 60 -6.69 5.59 -13.76
N LYS A 61 -7.00 4.86 -14.86
CA LYS A 61 -8.39 4.61 -15.27
C LYS A 61 -9.15 3.85 -14.19
N LEU A 62 -8.62 2.74 -13.68
CA LEU A 62 -9.26 1.95 -12.62
C LEU A 62 -9.52 2.77 -11.36
N LEU A 63 -8.50 3.53 -10.89
CA LEU A 63 -8.64 4.40 -9.74
C LEU A 63 -9.71 5.48 -9.96
N ARG A 64 -9.78 6.07 -11.16
CA ARG A 64 -10.84 7.03 -11.52
C ARG A 64 -12.23 6.40 -11.51
N PHE A 65 -12.38 5.19 -12.03
CA PHE A 65 -13.66 4.44 -11.99
C PHE A 65 -14.11 4.15 -10.55
N GLU A 66 -13.17 3.89 -9.64
CA GLU A 66 -13.48 3.71 -8.21
C GLU A 66 -13.73 5.04 -7.46
N GLY A 67 -13.56 6.16 -8.15
CA GLY A 67 -13.65 7.52 -7.59
C GLY A 67 -12.47 7.89 -6.69
N TYR A 68 -11.33 7.20 -6.76
CA TYR A 68 -10.16 7.53 -5.96
C TYR A 68 -9.72 9.00 -6.18
N ASN A 69 -9.32 9.66 -5.10
CA ASN A 69 -8.64 10.95 -5.12
C ASN A 69 -7.44 10.88 -4.17
N ASP A 70 -6.43 11.73 -4.35
CA ASP A 70 -5.19 11.65 -3.56
C ASP A 70 -5.38 11.86 -2.05
N ARG A 71 -6.54 12.40 -1.63
CA ARG A 71 -6.92 12.52 -0.22
C ARG A 71 -7.42 11.21 0.40
N ARG A 72 -7.65 10.17 -0.40
CA ARG A 72 -8.10 8.83 0.04
C ARG A 72 -6.95 7.83 0.14
N MET A 73 -5.81 8.30 0.62
CA MET A 73 -4.71 7.46 1.06
C MET A 73 -4.99 6.94 2.47
N PHE A 74 -4.71 5.67 2.71
CA PHE A 74 -4.94 5.03 3.98
C PHE A 74 -3.68 4.28 4.43
N SER A 75 -3.25 4.51 5.68
CA SER A 75 -2.16 3.72 6.26
C SER A 75 -2.70 2.40 6.78
N LEU A 76 -2.48 1.33 6.01
CA LEU A 76 -2.84 -0.02 6.41
C LEU A 76 -2.16 -0.42 7.73
N TYR A 77 -0.91 0.01 7.92
CA TYR A 77 -0.16 -0.28 9.15
C TYR A 77 -0.84 0.35 10.37
N GLN A 78 -1.19 1.63 10.32
CA GLN A 78 -1.87 2.26 11.46
C GLN A 78 -3.21 1.58 11.74
N TYR A 79 -4.04 1.34 10.72
CA TYR A 79 -5.35 0.73 10.92
C TYR A 79 -5.28 -0.65 11.58
N LEU A 80 -4.38 -1.52 11.13
CA LEU A 80 -4.22 -2.84 11.73
C LEU A 80 -3.61 -2.80 13.14
N ASN A 81 -3.01 -1.68 13.53
CA ASN A 81 -2.44 -1.46 14.87
C ASN A 81 -3.32 -0.58 15.77
N VAL A 82 -4.40 0.03 15.25
CA VAL A 82 -5.45 0.67 16.07
C VAL A 82 -6.19 -0.45 16.80
N GLY A 83 -5.76 -0.69 18.04
CA GLY A 83 -6.22 -1.81 18.88
C GLY A 83 -5.10 -2.59 19.56
N ARG A 84 -3.84 -2.45 19.11
CA ARG A 84 -2.69 -2.84 19.93
C ARG A 84 -2.44 -1.74 20.93
N CYS A 85 -3.03 -1.88 22.11
CA CYS A 85 -2.72 -1.06 23.27
C CYS A 85 -1.20 -1.05 23.44
N SER A 86 -0.58 0.11 23.27
CA SER A 86 0.83 0.32 23.54
C SER A 86 1.00 0.24 25.05
N THR A 87 1.37 -0.94 25.57
CA THR A 87 1.98 -1.04 26.88
C THR A 87 3.25 -0.19 26.82
N LYS A 88 3.21 0.98 27.48
CA LYS A 88 4.37 1.80 27.74
C LYS A 88 5.47 0.92 28.34
N GLN A 89 6.59 0.76 27.64
CA GLN A 89 7.84 0.44 28.29
C GLN A 89 8.46 1.76 28.76
N ASN A 90 7.94 2.26 29.88
CA ASN A 90 8.69 3.25 30.67
C ASN A 90 9.82 2.46 31.35
N ASN A 91 11.06 2.60 30.86
CA ASN A 91 12.23 2.29 31.69
C ASN A 91 12.96 3.59 32.02
N ILE A 92 12.68 4.00 33.26
CA ILE A 92 13.43 4.87 34.15
C ILE A 92 14.90 4.45 34.19
N HIS A 93 15.79 5.42 33.94
CA HIS A 93 17.11 5.55 34.55
C HIS A 93 17.22 7.05 34.85
N GLU A 94 16.66 7.52 35.98
CA GLU A 94 17.36 7.75 37.26
C GLU A 94 18.62 8.63 37.11
N ILE A 95 18.45 9.90 37.48
CA ILE A 95 19.42 10.72 38.22
C ILE A 95 18.91 10.73 39.66
#